data_AF-M3G718-F1
#
_entry.id   AF-M3G718-F1
#
_cell.length_a   1.000
_cell.length_b   1.000
_cell.length_c   1.000
_cell.angle_alpha   90.00
_cell.angle_beta   90.00
_cell.angle_gamma   90.00
#
_symmetry.space_group_name_H-M   'P 1'
#
loop_
_entity.id
_entity.type
_entity.pdbx_description
1 polymer ?
#
loop_
_entity_poly.entity_id
_entity_poly.type
_entity_poly.pdbx_seq_one_letter_code
_entity_poly.pdbx_strand_id
1 'polypeptide(L)'
;MVNQRAEFLSRVIDERDESENIKLVKNFIQDEVGRQTVLSSVLEKRIALHHAGLSDESKLLVEYLIRQKGINFIFATSTLAEGVNFPVSSVYFDSYEKGSGNTLTANDFWNISGRAGRTMIDNYGKLLFPFDSKKMKSVRVVTPLKTVQLS
;
A
#
# COMPACT_ATOMS: atom_id res chain seq x y z
N MET A 1 -8.53 -4.17 9.24
CA MET A 1 -7.08 -4.50 9.15
C MET A 1 -6.26 -3.32 8.63
N VAL A 2 -6.52 -2.81 7.42
CA VAL A 2 -5.78 -1.67 6.82
C VAL A 2 -5.64 -0.46 7.77
N ASN A 3 -6.76 0.06 8.30
CA ASN A 3 -6.75 1.20 9.22
C ASN A 3 -5.88 0.96 10.47
N GLN A 4 -6.01 -0.21 11.10
CA GLN A 4 -5.25 -0.56 12.30
C GLN A 4 -3.74 -0.59 12.05
N ARG A 5 -3.31 -1.08 10.87
CA ARG A 5 -1.88 -1.11 10.50
C ARG A 5 -1.33 0.30 10.26
N ALA A 6 -2.11 1.16 9.61
CA ALA A 6 -1.73 2.54 9.39
C ALA A 6 -1.65 3.34 10.70
N GLU A 7 -2.62 3.16 11.60
CA GLU A 7 -2.58 3.76 12.94
C GLU A 7 -1.42 3.26 13.77
N PHE A 8 -1.08 1.97 13.66
CA PHE A 8 0.11 1.45 14.33
C PHE A 8 1.37 2.14 13.83
N LEU A 9 1.56 2.23 12.50
CA LEU A 9 2.72 2.89 11.93
C LEU A 9 2.76 4.39 12.26
N SER A 10 1.62 5.08 12.27
CA SER A 10 1.56 6.52 12.55
C SER A 10 2.01 6.89 13.97
N ARG A 11 1.91 5.95 14.92
CA ARG A 11 2.43 6.12 16.30
C ARG A 11 3.94 5.92 16.40
N VAL A 12 4.54 5.23 15.43
CA VAL A 12 5.98 4.93 15.40
C VAL A 12 6.74 5.98 14.60
N ILE A 13 6.10 6.62 13.62
CA ILE A 13 6.70 7.69 12.81
C ILE A 13 6.54 9.02 13.53
N ASP A 14 7.65 9.66 13.91
CA ASP A 14 7.64 10.98 14.56
C ASP A 14 7.50 12.14 13.56
N GLU A 15 8.11 12.01 12.38
CA GLU A 15 8.09 13.05 11.34
C GLU A 15 6.67 13.41 10.91
N ARG A 16 6.42 14.71 10.76
CA ARG A 16 5.16 15.24 10.22
C ARG A 16 5.46 16.12 9.03
N ASP A 17 4.58 16.04 8.05
CA ASP A 17 4.58 16.87 6.86
C ASP A 17 3.45 17.90 6.97
N GLU A 18 3.86 19.17 6.95
CA GLU A 18 2.96 20.32 7.06
C GLU A 18 2.76 21.02 5.72
N SER A 19 3.08 20.36 4.61
CA SER A 19 2.85 20.89 3.26
C SER A 19 1.37 21.24 3.03
N GLU A 20 1.16 22.31 2.27
CA GLU A 20 -0.18 22.81 1.96
C GLU A 20 -1.05 21.74 1.29
N ASN A 21 -0.48 20.96 0.38
CA ASN A 21 -1.21 19.88 -0.30
C ASN A 21 -1.78 18.84 0.68
N ILE A 22 -0.99 18.43 1.68
CA ILE A 22 -1.47 17.47 2.69
C ILE A 22 -2.57 18.10 3.56
N LYS A 23 -2.39 19.36 3.98
CA LYS A 23 -3.39 20.08 4.77
C LYS A 23 -4.71 20.22 4.02
N LEU A 24 -4.67 20.60 2.74
CA LEU A 24 -5.86 20.75 1.91
C LEU A 24 -6.61 19.43 1.74
N VAL A 25 -5.91 18.35 1.40
CA VAL A 25 -6.54 17.03 1.25
C VAL A 25 -7.09 16.52 2.58
N LYS A 26 -6.34 16.71 3.68
CA LYS A 26 -6.81 16.37 5.04
C LYS A 26 -8.10 17.09 5.38
N ASN A 27 -8.16 18.40 5.16
CA ASN A 27 -9.33 19.23 5.46
C ASN A 27 -10.52 18.82 4.60
N PHE A 28 -10.33 18.63 3.29
CA PHE A 28 -11.38 18.15 2.39
C PHE A 28 -12.02 16.84 2.88
N ILE A 29 -11.19 15.85 3.23
CA ILE A 29 -11.68 14.55 3.72
C ILE A 29 -12.44 14.70 5.05
N GLN A 30 -12.01 15.62 5.93
CA GLN A 30 -12.71 15.90 7.18
C GLN A 30 -14.06 16.57 6.95
N ASP A 31 -14.12 17.52 6.01
CA ASP A 31 -15.34 18.25 5.67
C ASP A 31 -16.36 17.34 4.96
N GLU A 32 -15.91 16.49 4.03
CA GLU A 32 -16.74 15.52 3.31
C GLU A 32 -17.43 14.53 4.27
N VAL A 33 -16.69 14.03 5.26
CA VAL A 33 -17.19 13.03 6.23
C VAL A 33 -17.81 13.70 7.47
N GLY A 34 -17.58 15.00 7.66
CA GLY A 34 -18.00 15.78 8.83
C GLY A 34 -17.27 15.43 10.13
N ARG A 35 -16.15 14.69 10.06
CA ARG A 35 -15.35 14.27 11.23
C ARG A 35 -13.96 13.80 10.83
N GLN A 36 -13.08 13.69 11.83
CA GLN A 36 -11.79 13.04 11.64
C GLN A 36 -11.98 11.55 11.28
N THR A 37 -11.20 11.11 10.28
CA THR A 37 -11.12 9.72 9.83
C THR A 37 -9.72 9.20 10.06
N VAL A 38 -9.53 7.88 9.96
CA VAL A 38 -8.19 7.29 10.05
C VAL A 38 -7.29 7.82 8.93
N LEU A 39 -7.84 8.01 7.72
CA LEU A 39 -7.08 8.59 6.60
C LEU A 39 -6.61 10.01 6.96
N SER A 40 -7.51 10.89 7.41
CA SER A 40 -7.14 12.28 7.71
C SER A 40 -6.24 12.42 8.94
N SER A 41 -6.22 11.45 9.86
CA SER A 41 -5.31 11.46 11.00
C SER A 41 -3.89 11.00 10.67
N VAL A 42 -3.71 10.16 9.64
CA VAL A 42 -2.39 9.60 9.27
C VAL A 42 -1.71 10.28 8.08
N LEU A 43 -2.44 11.11 7.31
CA LEU A 43 -1.91 11.80 6.13
C LEU A 43 -0.70 12.69 6.43
N GLU A 44 -0.70 13.41 7.55
CA GLU A 44 0.44 14.24 7.97
C GLU A 44 1.69 13.42 8.31
N LYS A 45 1.55 12.11 8.55
CA LYS A 45 2.69 11.20 8.70
C LYS A 45 3.16 10.63 7.36
N ARG A 46 2.68 11.19 6.24
CA ARG A 46 2.94 10.72 4.87
C ARG A 46 2.49 9.26 4.68
N ILE A 47 1.41 8.88 5.37
CA ILE A 47 0.75 7.58 5.27
C ILE A 47 -0.58 7.78 4.55
N ALA A 48 -0.85 6.95 3.55
CA ALA A 48 -2.11 6.92 2.84
C ALA A 48 -2.82 5.57 3.00
N LEU A 49 -4.15 5.61 2.88
CA LEU A 49 -5.01 4.43 2.82
C LEU A 49 -5.63 4.33 1.43
N HIS A 50 -5.77 3.12 0.91
CA HIS A 50 -6.51 2.89 -0.33
C HIS A 50 -7.28 1.57 -0.28
N HIS A 51 -8.59 1.67 -0.04
CA HIS A 51 -9.49 0.52 -0.01
C HIS A 51 -10.92 0.92 -0.42
N ALA A 52 -11.78 -0.08 -0.66
CA ALA A 52 -13.15 0.16 -1.16
C ALA A 52 -14.02 1.04 -0.25
N GLY A 53 -13.78 1.03 1.08
CA GLY A 53 -14.49 1.89 2.04
C GLY A 53 -14.14 3.38 2.04
N LEU A 54 -13.31 3.87 1.11
CA LEU A 54 -13.10 5.31 0.89
C LEU A 54 -14.00 5.79 -0.25
N SER A 55 -14.44 7.06 -0.22
CA SER A 55 -15.10 7.69 -1.36
C SER A 55 -14.16 7.77 -2.57
N ASP A 56 -14.72 7.88 -3.76
CA ASP A 56 -13.92 7.93 -4.99
C ASP A 56 -13.12 9.24 -5.06
N GLU A 57 -13.70 10.33 -4.56
CA GLU A 57 -13.06 11.64 -4.36
C GLU A 57 -11.84 11.51 -3.43
N SER A 58 -12.00 10.86 -2.27
CA SER A 58 -10.90 10.60 -1.34
C SER A 58 -9.79 9.77 -1.99
N LYS A 59 -10.12 8.74 -2.78
CA LYS A 59 -9.12 7.92 -3.51
C LYS A 59 -8.35 8.77 -4.51
N LEU A 60 -9.04 9.61 -5.30
CA LEU A 60 -8.40 10.48 -6.29
C LEU A 60 -7.41 11.47 -5.64
N LEU A 61 -7.77 12.06 -4.50
CA LEU A 61 -6.88 12.95 -3.76
C LEU A 61 -5.68 12.23 -3.16
N VAL A 62 -5.87 11.01 -2.65
CA VAL A 62 -4.77 10.16 -2.19
C VAL A 62 -3.82 9.83 -3.35
N GLU A 63 -4.35 9.43 -4.51
CA GLU A 63 -3.54 9.19 -5.70
C GLU A 63 -2.75 10.43 -6.13
N TYR A 64 -3.37 11.60 -6.06
CA TYR A 64 -2.70 12.88 -6.33
C TYR A 64 -1.49 13.07 -5.41
N LEU A 65 -1.66 12.92 -4.08
CA LEU A 65 -0.55 13.07 -3.12
C LEU A 65 0.58 12.06 -3.37
N ILE A 66 0.25 10.83 -3.77
CA ILE A 66 1.24 9.80 -4.13
C ILE A 66 2.05 10.24 -5.36
N ARG A 67 1.39 10.75 -6.41
CA ARG A 67 2.06 11.26 -7.62
C ARG A 67 2.95 12.47 -7.33
N GLN A 68 2.55 13.32 -6.38
CA GLN A 68 3.37 14.45 -5.91
C GLN A 68 4.52 14.03 -4.98
N LYS A 69 4.73 12.73 -4.74
CA LYS A 69 5.73 12.21 -3.79
C LYS A 69 5.56 12.76 -2.36
N GLY A 70 4.32 13.09 -1.98
CA GLY A 70 3.96 13.51 -0.62
C GLY A 70 3.70 12.34 0.33
N ILE A 71 3.58 11.12 -0.20
CA ILE A 71 3.28 9.90 0.57
C ILE A 71 4.48 8.94 0.53
N ASN A 72 4.83 8.38 1.68
CA ASN A 72 5.89 7.38 1.83
C ASN A 72 5.35 5.97 2.00
N PHE A 73 4.19 5.83 2.66
CA PHE A 73 3.59 4.53 2.97
C PHE A 73 2.15 4.48 2.50
N ILE A 74 1.78 3.39 1.83
CA ILE A 74 0.41 3.16 1.36
C ILE A 74 -0.06 1.83 1.95
N PHE A 75 -1.15 1.86 2.70
CA PHE A 75 -1.82 0.65 3.15
C PHE A 75 -3.06 0.41 2.31
N ALA A 76 -3.14 -0.78 1.70
CA ALA A 76 -4.21 -1.11 0.78
C ALA A 76 -4.62 -2.56 0.85
N THR A 77 -5.81 -2.85 0.32
CA THR A 77 -6.26 -4.22 0.06
C THR A 77 -5.73 -4.71 -1.29
N SER A 78 -5.72 -6.02 -1.51
CA SER A 78 -5.22 -6.66 -2.75
C SER A 78 -5.76 -6.08 -4.05
N THR A 79 -6.97 -5.49 -4.02
CA THR A 79 -7.63 -4.86 -5.18
C THR A 79 -6.93 -3.58 -5.68
N LEU A 80 -6.03 -2.96 -4.88
CA LEU A 80 -5.22 -1.84 -5.36
C LEU A 80 -4.39 -2.21 -6.59
N ALA A 81 -4.02 -3.49 -6.70
CA ALA A 81 -3.15 -3.98 -7.75
C ALA A 81 -3.74 -3.85 -9.16
N GLU A 82 -5.04 -3.65 -9.32
CA GLU A 82 -5.71 -3.62 -10.62
C GLU A 82 -6.03 -2.21 -11.14
N GLY A 83 -6.02 -1.17 -10.29
CA GLY A 83 -6.59 0.14 -10.65
C GLY A 83 -5.61 1.31 -10.73
N VAL A 84 -4.45 1.24 -10.08
CA VAL A 84 -3.64 2.45 -9.85
C VAL A 84 -2.23 2.29 -10.40
N ASN A 85 -1.68 3.26 -11.14
CA ASN A 85 -0.38 3.12 -11.82
C ASN A 85 0.75 3.90 -11.14
N PHE A 86 1.12 3.53 -9.91
CA PHE A 86 2.37 4.01 -9.30
C PHE A 86 3.26 2.86 -8.82
N PRO A 87 4.54 2.81 -9.25
CA PRO A 87 5.51 1.85 -8.74
C PRO A 87 5.98 2.26 -7.34
N VAL A 88 6.24 1.26 -6.49
CA VAL A 88 6.75 1.42 -5.13
C VAL A 88 8.12 0.78 -5.01
N SER A 89 9.00 1.25 -4.14
CA SER A 89 10.33 0.64 -3.98
C SER A 89 10.25 -0.75 -3.35
N SER A 90 9.29 -0.95 -2.45
CA SER A 90 9.12 -2.17 -1.68
C SER A 90 7.64 -2.48 -1.48
N VAL A 91 7.31 -3.77 -1.42
CA VAL A 91 5.98 -4.27 -1.06
C VAL A 91 6.13 -5.13 0.20
N TYR A 92 5.27 -4.90 1.18
CA TYR A 92 5.13 -5.74 2.37
C TYR A 92 3.78 -6.45 2.34
N PHE A 93 3.81 -7.77 2.40
CA PHE A 93 2.62 -8.59 2.57
C PHE A 93 2.36 -8.79 4.05
N ASP A 94 1.15 -8.45 4.52
CA ASP A 94 0.79 -8.63 5.93
C ASP A 94 0.39 -10.08 6.25
N SER A 95 0.01 -10.87 5.23
CA SER A 95 -0.27 -12.30 5.38
C SER A 95 -0.20 -13.03 4.02
N TYR A 96 -0.28 -14.35 4.05
CA TYR A 96 -0.44 -15.21 2.86
C TYR A 96 -1.90 -15.37 2.42
N GLU A 97 -2.83 -14.64 3.05
CA GLU A 97 -4.27 -14.77 2.87
C GLU A 97 -4.85 -13.47 2.28
N LYS A 98 -5.92 -13.61 1.49
CA LYS A 98 -6.73 -12.57 0.89
C LYS A 98 -8.14 -12.62 1.46
N GLY A 99 -8.62 -11.48 1.97
CA GLY A 99 -9.97 -11.36 2.53
C GLY A 99 -10.17 -12.28 3.73
N SER A 100 -11.27 -13.04 3.74
CA SER A 100 -11.69 -13.91 4.85
C SER A 100 -11.01 -15.28 4.84
N GLY A 101 -9.68 -15.32 4.72
CA GLY A 101 -8.89 -16.55 4.91
C GLY A 101 -8.61 -17.37 3.65
N ASN A 102 -8.87 -16.84 2.45
CA ASN A 102 -8.48 -17.51 1.20
C ASN A 102 -6.99 -17.34 0.96
N THR A 103 -6.26 -18.38 0.57
CA THR A 103 -4.84 -18.26 0.19
C THR A 103 -4.67 -17.30 -0.99
N LEU A 104 -3.64 -16.45 -0.94
CA LEU A 104 -3.25 -15.62 -2.08
C LEU A 104 -2.95 -16.48 -3.31
N THR A 105 -3.62 -16.20 -4.41
CA THR A 105 -3.33 -16.89 -5.68
C THR A 105 -2.02 -16.38 -6.27
N ALA A 106 -1.43 -17.14 -7.21
CA ALA A 106 -0.27 -16.68 -7.95
C ALA A 106 -0.53 -15.36 -8.70
N ASN A 107 -1.74 -15.19 -9.25
CA ASN A 107 -2.13 -13.95 -9.93
C ASN A 107 -2.21 -12.77 -8.96
N ASP A 108 -2.81 -12.95 -7.79
CA ASP A 108 -2.82 -11.92 -6.74
C ASP A 108 -1.40 -11.50 -6.34
N PHE A 109 -0.54 -12.50 -6.12
CA PHE A 109 0.86 -12.26 -5.76
C PHE A 109 1.58 -11.44 -6.84
N TRP A 110 1.46 -11.79 -8.11
CA TRP A 110 2.17 -11.10 -9.19
C TRP A 110 1.59 -9.71 -9.49
N ASN A 111 0.28 -9.54 -9.39
CA ASN A 111 -0.36 -8.23 -9.55
C ASN A 111 0.16 -7.23 -8.48
N ILE A 112 0.40 -7.70 -7.26
CA ILE A 112 0.93 -6.86 -6.18
C ILE A 112 2.45 -6.72 -6.30
N SER A 113 3.18 -7.83 -6.43
CA SER A 113 4.64 -7.86 -6.43
C SER A 113 5.26 -7.16 -7.64
N GLY A 114 4.59 -7.18 -8.79
CA GLY A 114 5.04 -6.51 -10.01
C GLY A 114 5.11 -4.98 -9.90
N ARG A 115 4.64 -4.41 -8.78
CA ARG A 115 4.71 -2.98 -8.47
C ARG A 115 5.97 -2.60 -7.69
N ALA A 116 6.72 -3.58 -7.19
CA ALA A 116 7.95 -3.35 -6.45
C ALA A 116 9.12 -3.07 -7.42
N GLY A 117 9.87 -2.02 -7.13
CA GLY A 117 10.97 -1.52 -7.95
C GLY A 117 10.52 -0.42 -8.90
N ARG A 118 11.02 0.79 -8.70
CA ARG A 118 10.78 1.92 -9.60
C ARG A 118 11.85 1.93 -10.70
N THR A 119 11.43 1.77 -11.94
CA THR A 119 12.31 1.79 -13.12
C THR A 119 13.21 3.03 -13.12
N MET A 120 14.50 2.85 -13.40
CA MET A 120 15.53 3.90 -13.40
C MET A 120 15.84 4.57 -12.04
N ILE A 121 15.19 4.16 -10.95
CA ILE A 121 15.40 4.76 -9.62
C ILE A 121 15.94 3.72 -8.63
N ASP A 122 15.33 2.54 -8.58
CA ASP A 122 15.72 1.48 -7.65
C ASP A 122 16.56 0.42 -8.38
N ASN A 123 17.65 -0.04 -7.74
CA ASN A 123 18.49 -1.13 -8.29
C ASN A 123 17.76 -2.48 -8.31
N TYR A 124 16.80 -2.68 -7.40
CA TYR A 124 15.97 -3.89 -7.28
C TYR A 124 14.69 -3.58 -6.50
N GLY A 125 13.60 -4.27 -6.83
CA GLY A 125 12.37 -4.26 -6.04
C GLY A 125 12.46 -5.21 -4.86
N LYS A 126 11.90 -4.82 -3.71
CA LYS A 126 11.92 -5.64 -2.48
C LYS A 126 10.53 -6.16 -2.16
N LEU A 127 10.43 -7.45 -1.87
CA LEU A 127 9.21 -8.10 -1.39
C LEU A 127 9.46 -8.64 0.01
N LEU A 128 8.66 -8.22 0.98
CA LEU A 128 8.75 -8.65 2.36
C LEU A 128 7.51 -9.47 2.73
N PHE A 129 7.74 -10.61 3.37
CA PHE A 129 6.69 -11.50 3.84
C PHE A 129 6.84 -11.75 5.35
N PRO A 130 5.72 -11.94 6.05
CA PRO A 130 5.77 -12.30 7.46
C PRO A 130 6.16 -13.77 7.56
N PHE A 131 7.23 -14.06 8.30
CA PHE A 131 7.64 -15.43 8.52
C PHE A 131 6.85 -16.04 9.68
N ASP A 132 6.00 -17.03 9.38
CA ASP A 132 5.33 -17.85 10.39
C ASP A 132 5.69 -19.33 10.21
N SER A 133 6.56 -19.81 11.10
CA SER A 133 7.04 -21.19 11.14
C SER A 133 5.95 -22.27 11.22
N LYS A 134 4.75 -21.95 11.71
CA LYS A 134 3.66 -22.93 11.88
C LYS A 134 2.78 -23.07 10.64
N LYS A 135 2.55 -21.99 9.88
CA LYS A 135 1.70 -21.99 8.67
C LYS A 135 2.43 -22.42 7.40
N MET A 136 3.76 -22.46 7.39
CA MET A 136 4.57 -22.68 6.19
C MET A 136 4.63 -24.14 5.68
N LYS A 137 3.99 -25.11 6.37
CA LYS A 137 3.98 -26.52 5.94
C LYS A 137 3.24 -26.77 4.61
N SER A 138 2.46 -25.82 4.12
CA SER A 138 1.65 -25.95 2.89
C SER A 138 1.93 -24.89 1.81
N VAL A 139 2.74 -23.87 2.08
CA VAL A 139 3.04 -22.81 1.10
C VAL A 139 4.24 -23.23 0.25
N ARG A 140 4.00 -23.89 -0.87
CA ARG A 140 5.00 -24.00 -1.94
C ARG A 140 5.17 -22.60 -2.53
N VAL A 141 6.35 -22.01 -2.39
CA VAL A 141 6.73 -20.87 -3.23
C VAL A 141 6.78 -21.41 -4.66
N VAL A 142 5.68 -21.22 -5.40
CA VAL A 142 5.67 -21.48 -6.83
C VAL A 142 6.48 -20.35 -7.44
N THR A 143 7.73 -20.65 -7.81
CA THR A 143 8.54 -19.79 -8.65
C THR A 143 8.14 -20.08 -10.10
N PRO A 144 7.30 -19.27 -10.78
CA PRO A 144 7.29 -19.34 -12.23
C PRO A 144 8.60 -18.74 -12.74
N LEU A 145 9.44 -19.60 -13.32
CA LEU A 145 10.59 -19.22 -14.13
C LEU A 145 10.10 -18.36 -15.30
N LYS A 146 10.18 -17.03 -15.19
CA LYS A 146 10.37 -16.18 -16.37
C LYS A 146 11.87 -15.92 -16.51
N THR A 147 12.55 -16.90 -17.09
CA THR A 147 13.87 -16.69 -17.67
C THR A 147 13.68 -15.82 -18.91
N VAL A 148 13.97 -14.52 -18.82
CA VAL A 148 14.19 -13.69 -20.01
C VAL A 148 15.71 -13.58 -20.16
N GLN A 149 16.26 -14.41 -21.04
CA GLN A 149 17.63 -14.29 -21.51
C GLN A 149 17.64 -13.14 -22.52
N LEU A 150 18.26 -12.02 -22.16
CA LEU A 150 18.47 -10.91 -23.08
C LEU A 150 19.73 -11.19 -23.90
N SER A 151 19.55 -11.22 -25.23
CA SER A 151 20.61 -11.07 -26.23
C SER A 151 21.16 -9.65 -26.23
#